data_AF-A0A3D6C6N4-F1
#
_entry.id   AF-A0A3D6C6N4-F1
#
_cell.length_a   1.000
_cell.length_b   1.000
_cell.length_c   1.000
_cell.angle_alpha   90.00
_cell.angle_beta   90.00
_cell.angle_gamma   90.00
#
_symmetry.space_group_name_H-M   'P 1'
#
loop_
_entity.id
_entity.type
_entity.pdbx_description
1 polymer ?
#
loop_
_entity_poly.entity_id
_entity_poly.type
_entity_poly.pdbx_seq_one_letter_code
_entity_poly.pdbx_strand_id
1 'polypeptide(L)'
;MFKTCTKCNTAWETRHDFLTDPAVTVTGYQIFFQNLRDGLFLFNHHCDTTIAVEASQLLDLYKGPVYTQRVSDGRDCPGRCVMDNIMSPCSNRCRCAFITELIKEIKRIKAESPPSATD
;
A
#
# COMPACT_ATOMS: atom_id res chain seq x y z
N MET A 1 -14.06 12.30 6.67
CA MET A 1 -14.27 11.16 5.76
C MET A 1 -13.05 10.92 4.88
N PHE A 2 -12.39 9.78 5.08
CA PHE A 2 -11.20 9.36 4.32
C PHE A 2 -11.57 8.54 3.09
N LYS A 3 -12.37 7.48 3.27
CA LYS A 3 -12.84 6.60 2.19
C LYS A 3 -14.22 6.04 2.51
N THR A 4 -14.92 5.59 1.47
CA THR A 4 -16.17 4.84 1.57
C THR A 4 -16.14 3.70 0.58
N CYS A 5 -16.54 2.51 1.01
CA CYS A 5 -16.67 1.36 0.13
C CYS A 5 -17.90 1.54 -0.75
N THR A 6 -17.72 1.64 -2.07
CA THR A 6 -18.81 1.89 -3.03
C THR A 6 -19.81 0.73 -3.15
N LYS A 7 -19.45 -0.48 -2.70
CA LYS A 7 -20.33 -1.66 -2.74
C LYS A 7 -21.24 -1.84 -1.52
N CYS A 8 -20.74 -1.64 -0.30
CA CYS A 8 -21.50 -1.87 0.95
C CYS A 8 -21.69 -0.61 1.80
N ASN A 9 -21.16 0.53 1.35
CA ASN A 9 -21.25 1.84 2.01
C ASN A 9 -20.58 1.95 3.39
N THR A 10 -19.78 0.97 3.83
CA THR A 10 -18.87 1.15 4.97
C THR A 10 -18.02 2.38 4.74
N ALA A 11 -18.04 3.31 5.69
CA ALA A 11 -17.31 4.57 5.64
C ALA A 11 -16.23 4.58 6.73
N TRP A 12 -15.06 5.12 6.39
CA TRP A 12 -13.95 5.33 7.31
C TRP A 12 -13.70 6.83 7.42
N GLU A 13 -13.86 7.38 8.62
CA GLU A 13 -13.75 8.83 8.82
C GLU A 13 -12.31 9.31 8.71
N THR A 14 -11.40 8.52 9.28
CA THR A 14 -9.98 8.79 9.28
C THR A 14 -9.21 7.71 8.53
N ARG A 15 -7.98 8.05 8.14
CA ARG A 15 -7.03 7.07 7.60
C ARG A 15 -6.73 5.97 8.60
N HIS A 16 -6.68 6.28 9.90
CA HIS A 16 -6.43 5.30 10.94
C HIS A 16 -7.52 4.23 10.91
N ASP A 17 -8.81 4.64 10.94
CA ASP A 17 -9.95 3.72 10.88
C ASP A 17 -9.85 2.76 9.68
N PHE A 18 -9.49 3.29 8.51
CA PHE A 18 -9.33 2.48 7.29
C PHE A 18 -8.16 1.50 7.38
N LEU A 19 -7.01 1.96 7.87
CA LEU A 19 -5.82 1.13 7.94
C LEU A 19 -5.93 0.08 9.04
N THR A 20 -6.63 0.33 10.14
CA THR A 20 -6.80 -0.63 11.24
C THR A 20 -7.99 -1.56 11.07
N ASP A 21 -8.90 -1.32 10.12
CA ASP A 21 -10.05 -2.19 9.85
C ASP A 21 -9.61 -3.60 9.37
N PRO A 22 -9.89 -4.68 10.12
CA PRO A 22 -9.50 -6.05 9.74
C PRO A 22 -10.15 -6.53 8.43
N ALA A 23 -11.27 -5.94 8.01
CA ALA A 23 -11.95 -6.27 6.77
C ALA A 23 -11.26 -5.67 5.52
N VAL A 24 -10.27 -4.79 5.70
CA VAL A 24 -9.54 -4.11 4.61
C VAL A 24 -8.13 -4.68 4.49
N THR A 25 -7.77 -5.27 3.37
CA THR A 25 -6.44 -5.84 3.12
C THR A 25 -5.73 -5.14 1.96
N VAL A 26 -4.48 -4.72 2.16
CA VAL A 26 -3.64 -4.22 1.05
C VAL A 26 -3.28 -5.37 0.12
N THR A 27 -3.62 -5.24 -1.16
CA THR A 27 -3.44 -6.29 -2.17
C THR A 27 -2.42 -5.93 -3.24
N GLY A 28 -2.17 -4.64 -3.48
CA GLY A 28 -1.19 -4.24 -4.47
C GLY A 28 -0.99 -2.75 -4.62
N TYR A 29 -0.36 -2.38 -5.73
CA TYR A 29 -0.06 -1.00 -6.08
C TYR A 29 -0.09 -0.80 -7.60
N GLN A 30 -0.91 0.14 -8.07
CA GLN A 30 -0.92 0.58 -9.45
C GLN A 30 0.13 1.67 -9.64
N ILE A 31 1.19 1.33 -10.35
CA ILE A 31 2.36 2.19 -10.51
C ILE A 31 2.15 3.30 -11.55
N PHE A 32 2.54 4.52 -11.20
CA PHE A 32 2.73 5.61 -12.15
C PHE A 32 4.23 5.89 -12.31
N PHE A 33 4.83 5.42 -13.41
CA PHE A 33 6.28 5.46 -13.59
C PHE A 33 6.86 6.87 -13.76
N GLN A 34 6.07 7.88 -14.09
CA GLN A 34 6.56 9.26 -14.19
C GLN A 34 6.84 9.80 -12.79
N ASN A 35 5.91 9.61 -11.86
CA ASN A 35 6.07 9.96 -10.46
C ASN A 35 5.44 8.88 -9.57
N LEU A 36 6.30 8.17 -8.84
CA LEU A 36 5.81 7.07 -8.01
C LEU A 36 4.90 7.54 -6.88
N ARG A 37 4.92 8.82 -6.50
CA ARG A 37 4.04 9.37 -5.47
C ARG A 37 2.60 9.55 -5.92
N ASP A 38 2.35 9.42 -7.23
CA ASP A 38 1.02 9.60 -7.84
C ASP A 38 0.38 8.25 -8.22
N GLY A 39 0.96 7.12 -7.79
CA GLY A 39 0.33 5.81 -7.97
C GLY A 39 -0.75 5.53 -6.92
N LEU A 40 -1.37 4.36 -7.02
CA LEU A 40 -2.50 3.97 -6.17
C LEU A 40 -2.20 2.70 -5.39
N PHE A 41 -2.33 2.74 -4.07
CA PHE A 41 -2.43 1.52 -3.27
C PHE A 41 -3.82 0.90 -3.45
N LEU A 42 -3.83 -0.41 -3.68
CA LEU A 42 -5.05 -1.19 -3.87
C LEU A 42 -5.33 -1.97 -2.60
N PHE A 43 -6.55 -1.84 -2.09
CA PHE A 43 -7.05 -2.56 -0.94
C PHE A 43 -8.30 -3.33 -1.30
N ASN A 44 -8.41 -4.58 -0.89
CA ASN A 44 -9.67 -5.31 -0.97
C ASN A 44 -10.41 -5.20 0.36
N HIS A 45 -11.71 -4.94 0.28
CA HIS A 45 -12.63 -5.06 1.40
C HIS A 45 -13.28 -6.45 1.42
N HIS A 46 -13.77 -6.92 2.59
CA HIS A 46 -14.42 -8.23 2.74
C HIS A 46 -15.58 -8.48 1.76
N CYS A 47 -16.17 -7.41 1.22
CA CYS A 47 -17.22 -7.49 0.21
C CYS A 47 -16.66 -7.60 -1.22
N ASP A 48 -15.42 -8.03 -1.44
CA ASP A 48 -14.78 -8.21 -2.75
C ASP A 48 -14.67 -6.94 -3.61
N THR A 49 -14.73 -5.76 -3.00
CA THR A 49 -14.49 -4.49 -3.70
C THR A 49 -13.05 -4.06 -3.52
N THR A 50 -12.44 -3.57 -4.60
CA THR A 50 -11.15 -2.92 -4.55
C THR A 50 -11.33 -1.41 -4.33
N ILE A 51 -10.65 -0.89 -3.32
CA ILE A 51 -10.60 0.52 -2.95
C ILE A 51 -9.19 1.01 -3.26
N ALA A 52 -9.10 2.05 -4.09
CA ALA A 52 -7.85 2.72 -4.40
C ALA A 52 -7.60 3.90 -3.46
N VAL A 53 -6.38 3.99 -2.93
CA VAL A 53 -5.88 5.11 -2.13
C VAL A 53 -4.66 5.69 -2.83
N GLU A 54 -4.62 7.00 -3.01
CA GLU A 54 -3.46 7.68 -3.58
C GLU A 54 -2.24 7.51 -2.67
N ALA A 55 -1.08 7.23 -3.27
CA ALA A 55 0.15 7.06 -2.51
C ALA A 55 0.50 8.30 -1.69
N SER A 56 0.22 9.50 -2.24
CA SER A 56 0.34 10.81 -1.60
C SER A 56 -0.25 10.86 -0.18
N GLN A 57 -1.37 10.17 0.06
CA GLN A 57 -2.07 10.13 1.35
C GLN A 57 -1.41 9.20 2.39
N LEU A 58 -0.44 8.38 1.96
CA LEU A 58 0.26 7.40 2.78
C LEU A 58 1.77 7.68 2.88
N LEU A 59 2.30 8.69 2.18
CA LEU A 59 3.75 8.93 2.09
C LEU A 59 4.41 9.24 3.44
N ASP A 60 3.69 9.83 4.39
CA ASP A 60 4.20 10.13 5.73
C ASP A 60 4.48 8.87 6.57
N LEU A 61 3.89 7.73 6.19
CA LEU A 61 4.20 6.42 6.78
C LEU A 61 5.59 5.92 6.35
N TYR A 62 6.11 6.39 5.22
CA TYR A 62 7.42 6.00 4.73
C TYR A 62 8.53 6.67 5.53
N LYS A 63 9.33 5.89 6.27
CA LYS A 63 10.51 6.36 7.03
C LYS A 63 11.85 5.93 6.41
N GLY A 64 11.83 5.33 5.23
CA GLY A 64 13.02 4.79 4.57
C GLY A 64 13.77 5.79 3.68
N PRO A 65 14.91 5.36 3.09
CA PRO A 65 15.70 6.16 2.17
C PRO A 65 15.01 6.38 0.82
N VAL A 66 14.89 7.64 0.38
CA VAL A 66 14.33 7.96 -0.93
C VAL A 66 15.38 7.79 -2.03
N TYR A 67 15.21 6.77 -2.87
CA TYR A 67 16.03 6.58 -4.07
C TYR A 67 15.37 7.24 -5.28
N THR A 68 16.15 7.89 -6.13
CA THR A 68 15.67 8.58 -7.35
C THR A 68 15.84 7.74 -8.62
N GLN A 69 16.76 6.79 -8.62
CA GLN A 69 17.08 5.96 -9.78
C GLN A 69 16.28 4.65 -9.78
N ARG A 70 15.77 4.28 -10.95
CA ARG A 70 15.22 2.93 -11.17
C ARG A 70 16.37 2.01 -11.54
N VAL A 71 16.52 0.92 -10.81
CA VAL A 71 17.33 -0.22 -11.25
C VAL A 71 16.43 -1.04 -12.16
N SER A 72 16.68 -1.01 -13.47
CA SER A 72 15.83 -1.65 -14.49
C SER A 72 16.49 -2.80 -15.22
N ASP A 73 17.77 -3.06 -14.96
CA ASP A 73 18.65 -3.94 -15.72
C ASP A 73 19.31 -5.00 -14.84
N GLY A 74 18.93 -6.26 -15.02
CA GLY A 74 19.74 -7.41 -14.64
C GLY A 74 19.44 -8.06 -13.28
N ARG A 75 20.33 -8.98 -12.90
CA ARG A 75 20.24 -9.93 -11.77
C ARG A 75 19.79 -9.32 -10.43
N ASP A 76 20.04 -8.03 -10.24
CA ASP A 76 19.77 -7.30 -9.01
C ASP A 76 18.36 -6.67 -8.95
N CYS A 77 17.56 -6.73 -10.02
CA CYS A 77 16.17 -6.26 -10.00
C CYS A 77 15.20 -7.33 -10.55
N PRO A 78 14.33 -7.92 -9.70
CA PRO A 78 13.40 -8.95 -10.14
C PRO A 78 12.19 -8.40 -10.93
N GLY A 79 12.15 -7.11 -11.27
CA GLY A 79 11.05 -6.54 -12.05
C GLY A 79 9.68 -6.52 -11.33
N ARG A 80 9.62 -6.77 -10.03
CA ARG A 80 8.33 -6.95 -9.32
C ARG A 80 7.41 -5.73 -9.32
N CYS A 81 7.95 -4.53 -9.54
CA CYS A 81 7.15 -3.31 -9.68
C CYS A 81 6.34 -3.25 -10.99
N VAL A 82 6.61 -4.13 -11.96
CA VAL A 82 5.82 -4.30 -13.19
C VAL A 82 4.99 -5.58 -13.20
N MET A 83 5.12 -6.45 -12.19
CA MET A 83 4.41 -7.73 -12.10
C MET A 83 3.40 -7.70 -10.94
N ASP A 84 2.40 -8.58 -10.99
CA ASP A 84 1.33 -8.67 -9.98
C ASP A 84 1.82 -9.01 -8.56
N ASN A 85 3.10 -9.31 -8.37
CA ASN A 85 3.71 -9.66 -7.07
C ASN A 85 4.60 -8.53 -6.51
N ILE A 86 4.02 -7.34 -6.37
CA ILE A 86 4.66 -6.18 -5.71
C ILE A 86 4.87 -6.38 -4.20
N MET A 87 4.35 -7.49 -3.65
CA MET A 87 4.35 -7.80 -2.22
C MET A 87 5.67 -8.36 -1.70
N SER A 88 6.59 -8.74 -2.60
CA SER A 88 7.93 -9.22 -2.21
C SER A 88 8.95 -8.07 -2.23
N PRO A 89 10.02 -8.11 -1.42
CA PRO A 89 11.02 -7.04 -1.35
C PRO A 89 11.60 -6.65 -2.73
N CYS A 90 11.74 -5.34 -2.96
CA CYS A 90 12.50 -4.80 -4.08
C CYS A 90 14.00 -4.81 -3.74
N SER A 91 14.85 -4.58 -4.74
CA SER A 91 16.26 -4.33 -4.46
C SER A 91 16.43 -3.03 -3.67
N ASN A 92 17.32 -3.06 -2.68
CA ASN A 92 17.40 -2.03 -1.64
C ASN A 92 17.87 -0.65 -2.14
N ARG A 93 18.15 -0.47 -3.44
CA ARG A 93 18.57 0.81 -4.05
C ARG A 93 17.69 1.25 -5.23
N CYS A 94 16.53 0.63 -5.42
CA CYS A 94 15.59 1.01 -6.48
C CYS A 94 14.61 2.07 -5.98
N ARG A 95 14.31 3.09 -6.79
CA ARG A 95 13.24 4.06 -6.50
C ARG A 95 11.89 3.41 -6.23
N CYS A 96 11.63 2.20 -6.73
CA CYS A 96 10.39 1.45 -6.47
C CYS A 96 10.37 0.75 -5.08
N ALA A 97 11.49 0.69 -4.37
CA ALA A 97 11.56 0.05 -3.05
C ALA A 97 10.65 0.74 -2.02
N PHE A 98 10.38 2.04 -2.17
CA PHE A 98 9.47 2.75 -1.27
C PHE A 98 8.06 2.12 -1.26
N ILE A 99 7.59 1.53 -2.37
CA ILE A 99 6.28 0.87 -2.48
C ILE A 99 6.25 -0.32 -1.53
N THR A 100 7.26 -1.18 -1.60
CA THR A 100 7.33 -2.41 -0.80
C THR A 100 7.48 -2.08 0.68
N GLU A 101 8.24 -1.04 1.02
CA GLU A 101 8.37 -0.58 2.40
C GLU A 101 7.06 0.03 2.95
N LEU A 102 6.33 0.80 2.14
CA LEU A 102 5.00 1.29 2.54
C LEU A 102 4.00 0.14 2.75
N ILE A 103 4.01 -0.87 1.88
CA ILE A 103 3.17 -2.08 2.07
C ILE A 103 3.52 -2.78 3.39
N LYS A 104 4.82 -2.93 3.70
CA LYS A 104 5.25 -3.52 4.98
C LYS A 104 4.77 -2.71 6.17
N GLU A 105 4.89 -1.39 6.10
CA GLU A 105 4.46 -0.50 7.18
C GLU A 105 2.94 -0.54 7.38
N ILE A 106 2.17 -0.52 6.29
CA ILE A 106 0.72 -0.72 6.34
C ILE A 106 0.39 -2.04 7.03
N LYS A 107 1.04 -3.15 6.63
CA LYS A 107 0.84 -4.46 7.26
C LYS A 107 1.22 -4.48 8.75
N ARG A 108 2.26 -3.75 9.15
CA ARG A 108 2.67 -3.60 10.55
C ARG A 108 1.58 -2.91 11.38
N ILE A 109 1.06 -1.77 10.89
CA ILE A 109 -0.04 -1.04 11.54
C ILE A 109 -1.26 -1.96 11.75
N LYS A 110 -1.59 -2.79 10.75
CA LYS A 110 -2.68 -3.78 10.85
C LYS A 110 -2.43 -4.83 11.92
N ALA A 111 -1.21 -5.34 12.04
CA ALA A 111 -0.86 -6.36 13.02
C ALA A 111 -0.84 -5.82 14.46
N GLU A 112 -0.52 -4.54 14.64
CA GLU A 112 -0.48 -3.87 15.95
C GLU A 112 -1.85 -3.41 16.45
N SER A 113 -2.89 -3.49 15.62
CA SER A 113 -4.26 -3.18 15.98
C SER A 113 -4.98 -4.49 16.29
N PRO A 114 -5.00 -4.97 17.56
CA PRO A 114 -5.77 -6.16 17.90
C PRO A 114 -7.25 -5.93 17.56
N PRO A 115 -8.01 -6.97 17.19
CA PRO A 115 -9.45 -6.84 17.06
C PRO A 115 -9.96 -6.31 18.40
N SER A 116 -10.65 -5.17 18.37
CA SER A 116 -11.41 -4.70 19.52
C SER A 116 -12.30 -5.86 19.96
N ALA A 117 -12.04 -6.41 21.14
CA ALA A 117 -12.90 -7.40 21.77
C ALA A 117 -14.29 -6.77 21.87
N THR A 118 -15.19 -7.18 21.00
CA THR A 118 -16.62 -6.95 21.18
C THR A 118 -17.10 -7.99 22.19
N ASP A 119 -17.42 -7.51 23.39
CA ASP A 119 -18.33 -8.16 24.34
C ASP A 119 -19.72 -8.40 23.72
#